data_AF-A0A956PGF5-F1
#
_entry.id   AF-A0A956PGF5-F1
#
_cell.length_a   1.000
_cell.length_b   1.000
_cell.length_c   1.000
_cell.angle_alpha   90.00
_cell.angle_beta   90.00
_cell.angle_gamma   90.00
#
_symmetry.space_group_name_H-M   'P 1'
#
loop_
_entity.id
_entity.type
_entity.pdbx_description
1 polymer ?
#
loop_
_entity_poly.entity_id
_entity_poly.type
_entity_poly.pdbx_seq_one_letter_code
_entity_poly.pdbx_strand_id
1 'polypeptide(L)'
;MGRFSDKAFTLIEFMIAIAILAIVASIAVNSLFQLRGVTRDRDYADSLQQAPAHLLALRKEKFSNLPPEVAAVSAEGKVQLRQRDILAGSVKAYSADGSKELEVGEVDLQTGLVSLKGATSGKAIIYYSYFLPHQGEAHYLEADGSVKLEHWPVRSVKSVALAQGDKLQPAASFKLGEGGKLNVSGGKPGQLVVVDYHGGENGLTVSGRFLDSKLDPVQTVTGTKLLEVGESYNGPFRASLPLIKVSDE
;
A
#
# COMPACT_ATOMS: atom_id res chain seq x y z
N MET A 1 -19.13 1.83 -62.84
CA MET A 1 -20.40 1.73 -62.09
C MET A 1 -20.26 0.61 -61.06
N GLY A 2 -20.12 0.98 -59.78
CA GLY A 2 -19.91 0.04 -58.69
C GLY A 2 -21.17 -0.79 -58.43
N ARG A 3 -21.02 -2.11 -58.40
CA ARG A 3 -22.02 -3.02 -57.84
C ARG A 3 -21.78 -3.07 -56.32
N PHE A 4 -22.52 -2.28 -55.56
CA PHE A 4 -22.69 -2.57 -54.14
C PHE A 4 -23.53 -3.84 -54.04
N SER A 5 -22.92 -4.89 -53.48
CA SER A 5 -23.61 -6.14 -53.17
C SER A 5 -24.51 -5.90 -51.96
N ASP A 6 -25.80 -5.64 -52.19
CA ASP A 6 -26.82 -5.61 -51.14
C ASP A 6 -27.05 -7.03 -50.59
N LYS A 7 -26.20 -7.48 -49.67
CA LYS A 7 -26.55 -8.57 -48.76
C LYS A 7 -27.35 -7.98 -47.61
N ALA A 8 -28.67 -8.13 -47.67
CA ALA A 8 -29.52 -7.83 -46.52
C ALA A 8 -29.14 -8.78 -45.37
N PHE A 9 -28.51 -8.24 -44.32
CA PHE A 9 -28.27 -8.95 -43.07
C PHE A 9 -29.62 -9.39 -42.50
N THR A 10 -29.81 -10.69 -42.30
CA THR A 10 -31.07 -11.18 -41.75
C THR A 10 -31.12 -10.95 -40.24
N LEU A 11 -32.31 -10.66 -39.70
CA LEU A 11 -32.52 -10.52 -38.26
C LEU A 11 -32.02 -11.76 -37.48
N ILE A 12 -32.15 -12.95 -38.08
CA ILE A 12 -31.67 -14.22 -37.53
C ILE A 12 -30.15 -14.22 -37.37
N GLU A 13 -29.40 -13.74 -38.37
CA GLU A 13 -27.93 -13.68 -38.32
C GLU A 13 -27.44 -12.71 -37.24
N PHE A 14 -28.16 -11.60 -37.03
CA PHE A 14 -27.90 -10.66 -35.93
C PHE A 14 -28.21 -11.25 -34.56
N MET A 15 -29.33 -11.97 -34.42
CA MET A 15 -29.71 -12.65 -33.17
C MET A 15 -28.70 -13.75 -32.79
N ILE A 16 -28.23 -14.52 -33.78
CA ILE A 16 -27.18 -15.55 -33.57
C ILE A 16 -25.88 -14.89 -33.12
N ALA A 17 -25.46 -13.78 -33.76
CA ALA A 17 -24.25 -13.07 -33.37
C ALA A 17 -24.30 -12.54 -31.93
N ILE A 18 -25.43 -11.95 -31.51
CA ILE A 18 -25.63 -11.49 -30.12
C ILE A 18 -25.59 -12.67 -29.15
N ALA A 19 -26.25 -13.79 -29.48
CA ALA A 19 -26.26 -14.96 -28.62
C ALA A 19 -24.85 -15.53 -28.39
N ILE A 20 -24.04 -15.60 -29.45
CA ILE A 20 -22.63 -16.03 -29.35
C ILE A 20 -21.83 -15.04 -28.50
N LEU A 21 -21.99 -13.73 -28.72
CA LEU A 21 -21.33 -12.69 -27.92
C LEU A 21 -21.68 -12.78 -26.44
N ALA A 22 -22.94 -13.02 -26.11
CA ALA A 22 -23.40 -13.17 -24.73
C ALA A 22 -22.80 -14.41 -24.04
N ILE A 23 -22.73 -15.55 -24.75
CA ILE A 23 -22.12 -16.78 -24.22
C ILE A 23 -20.62 -16.58 -23.97
N VAL A 24 -19.89 -16.03 -24.95
CA VAL A 24 -18.46 -15.77 -24.83
C VAL A 24 -18.18 -14.77 -23.70
N ALA A 25 -18.95 -13.68 -23.62
CA ALA A 25 -18.82 -12.71 -22.54
C ALA A 25 -19.09 -13.34 -21.16
N SER A 26 -20.10 -14.21 -21.03
CA SER A 26 -20.42 -14.89 -19.77
C SER A 26 -19.27 -15.79 -19.30
N ILE A 27 -18.67 -16.57 -20.20
CA ILE A 27 -17.52 -17.44 -19.90
C ILE A 27 -16.29 -16.59 -19.51
N ALA A 28 -16.02 -15.52 -20.27
CA ALA A 28 -14.89 -14.63 -20.01
C ALA A 28 -15.03 -13.93 -18.65
N VAL A 29 -16.23 -13.45 -18.32
CA VAL A 29 -16.52 -12.79 -17.04
C VAL A 29 -16.36 -13.76 -15.87
N ASN A 30 -16.88 -14.99 -15.97
CA ASN A 30 -16.74 -15.99 -14.91
C ASN A 30 -15.27 -16.39 -14.68
N SER A 31 -14.51 -16.58 -15.76
CA SER A 31 -13.07 -16.87 -15.70
C SER A 31 -12.28 -15.72 -15.06
N LEU A 32 -12.64 -14.48 -15.40
CA LEU A 32 -12.04 -13.28 -14.81
C LEU A 32 -12.33 -13.16 -13.31
N PHE A 33 -13.52 -13.53 -12.85
CA PHE A 33 -13.85 -13.58 -11.42
C PHE A 33 -13.04 -14.66 -10.68
N GLN A 34 -12.87 -15.84 -11.27
CA GLN A 34 -12.05 -16.91 -10.67
C GLN A 34 -10.58 -16.50 -10.56
N LEU A 35 -10.01 -15.93 -11.63
CA LEU A 35 -8.64 -15.42 -11.63
C LEU A 35 -8.43 -14.33 -10.58
N ARG A 36 -9.38 -13.39 -10.46
CA ARG A 36 -9.35 -12.35 -9.40
C ARG A 36 -9.39 -12.93 -7.99
N GLY A 37 -10.12 -14.03 -7.80
CA GLY A 37 -10.16 -14.75 -6.52
C GLY A 37 -8.80 -15.33 -6.17
N VAL A 38 -8.17 -16.04 -7.12
CA VAL A 38 -6.85 -16.67 -6.93
C VAL A 38 -5.75 -15.64 -6.71
N THR A 39 -5.71 -14.54 -7.47
CA THR A 39 -4.71 -13.49 -7.28
C THR A 39 -4.85 -12.86 -5.90
N ARG A 40 -6.08 -12.55 -5.47
CA ARG A 40 -6.32 -11.99 -4.14
C ARG A 40 -5.88 -12.93 -3.02
N ASP A 41 -6.16 -14.23 -3.14
CA ASP A 41 -5.79 -15.20 -2.11
C ASP A 41 -4.25 -15.44 -2.08
N ARG A 42 -3.55 -15.28 -3.20
CA ARG A 42 -2.08 -15.24 -3.25
C ARG A 42 -1.53 -13.99 -2.56
N ASP A 43 -2.01 -12.81 -2.95
CA ASP A 43 -1.53 -11.54 -2.38
C ASP A 43 -1.77 -11.49 -0.86
N TYR A 44 -2.86 -12.11 -0.41
CA TYR A 44 -3.18 -12.35 0.99
C TYR A 44 -2.12 -13.23 1.69
N ALA A 45 -1.81 -14.38 1.11
CA ALA A 45 -0.80 -15.29 1.66
C ALA A 45 0.58 -14.61 1.76
N ASP A 46 0.96 -13.84 0.73
CA ASP A 46 2.22 -13.11 0.69
C ASP A 46 2.29 -12.01 1.76
N SER A 47 1.17 -11.33 2.02
CA SER A 47 1.04 -10.36 3.11
C SER A 47 1.19 -11.00 4.49
N LEU A 48 0.50 -12.12 4.74
CA LEU A 48 0.62 -12.83 6.02
C LEU A 48 2.04 -13.34 6.30
N GLN A 49 2.79 -13.74 5.26
CA GLN A 49 4.18 -14.15 5.42
C GLN A 49 5.09 -13.00 5.88
N GLN A 50 4.82 -11.77 5.43
CA GLN A 50 5.62 -10.58 5.78
C GLN A 50 5.22 -9.95 7.11
N ALA A 51 3.98 -10.17 7.55
CA ALA A 51 3.42 -9.51 8.73
C ALA A 51 4.24 -9.71 10.03
N PRO A 52 4.81 -10.90 10.34
CA PRO A 52 5.70 -11.08 11.51
C PRO A 52 6.94 -10.18 11.49
N ALA A 53 7.58 -10.01 10.32
CA ALA A 53 8.75 -9.15 10.18
C ALA A 53 8.37 -7.67 10.41
N HIS A 54 7.22 -7.24 9.90
CA HIS A 54 6.69 -5.91 10.17
C HIS A 54 6.35 -5.67 11.64
N LEU A 55 5.71 -6.64 12.31
CA LEU A 55 5.42 -6.53 13.74
C LEU A 55 6.71 -6.39 14.58
N LEU A 56 7.77 -7.12 14.21
CA LEU A 56 9.08 -6.98 14.86
C LEU A 56 9.69 -5.60 14.63
N ALA A 57 9.57 -5.04 13.42
CA ALA A 57 10.03 -3.69 13.12
C ALA A 57 9.24 -2.64 13.91
N LEU A 58 7.90 -2.72 13.90
CA LEU A 58 7.02 -1.80 14.62
C LEU A 58 7.23 -1.84 16.14
N ARG A 59 7.56 -3.00 16.71
CA ARG A 59 7.87 -3.13 18.14
C ARG A 59 9.12 -2.32 18.54
N LYS A 60 10.12 -2.28 17.65
CA LYS A 60 11.39 -1.55 17.82
C LYS A 60 11.27 -0.06 17.49
N GLU A 61 10.25 0.32 16.73
CA GLU A 61 10.00 1.70 16.34
C GLU A 61 9.62 2.56 17.57
N LYS A 62 9.97 3.86 17.53
CA LYS A 62 9.66 4.77 18.64
C LYS A 62 8.16 5.02 18.72
N PHE A 63 7.63 5.12 19.94
CA PHE A 63 6.20 5.39 20.17
C PHE A 63 5.70 6.64 19.41
N SER A 64 6.52 7.70 19.35
CA SER A 64 6.20 8.94 18.65
C SER A 64 6.13 8.83 17.13
N ASN A 65 6.76 7.80 16.55
CA ASN A 65 6.82 7.60 15.10
C ASN A 65 5.67 6.73 14.56
N LEU A 66 4.81 6.23 15.47
CA LEU A 66 3.72 5.31 15.16
C LEU A 66 2.38 6.05 15.25
N PRO A 67 1.39 5.74 14.39
CA PRO A 67 0.07 6.34 14.49
C PRO A 67 -0.67 5.89 15.77
N PRO A 68 -1.55 6.72 16.36
CA PRO A 68 -1.80 8.12 16.01
C PRO A 68 -0.63 9.03 16.44
N GLU A 69 -0.38 10.10 15.70
CA GLU A 69 0.73 11.02 15.96
C GLU A 69 0.24 12.34 16.56
N VAL A 70 0.98 12.87 17.55
CA VAL A 70 0.78 14.24 18.04
C VAL A 70 1.76 15.13 17.30
N ALA A 71 1.26 15.90 16.34
CA ALA A 71 2.09 16.68 15.43
C ALA A 71 1.86 18.19 15.61
N ALA A 72 2.91 18.97 15.34
CA ALA A 72 2.82 20.42 15.36
C ALA A 72 2.13 20.94 14.10
N VAL A 73 1.21 21.88 14.26
CA VAL A 73 0.51 22.56 13.17
C VAL A 73 1.28 23.83 12.83
N SER A 74 1.68 23.96 11.56
CA SER A 74 2.36 25.16 11.07
C SER A 74 1.43 26.38 11.04
N ALA A 75 2.01 27.57 10.85
CA ALA A 75 1.25 28.82 10.67
C ALA A 75 0.25 28.76 9.49
N GLU A 76 0.53 27.91 8.51
CA GLU A 76 -0.29 27.68 7.31
C GLU A 76 -1.35 26.58 7.50
N GLY A 77 -1.45 26.01 8.71
CA GLY A 77 -2.36 24.90 8.99
C GLY A 77 -1.89 23.56 8.44
N LYS A 78 -0.59 23.40 8.17
CA LYS A 78 -0.04 22.14 7.63
C LYS A 78 0.62 21.31 8.73
N VAL A 79 0.54 20.00 8.57
CA VAL A 79 1.14 19.00 9.44
C VAL A 79 1.94 18.02 8.60
N GLN A 80 3.21 17.80 8.98
CA GLN A 80 4.05 16.79 8.37
C GLN A 80 4.01 15.51 9.21
N LEU A 81 3.47 14.43 8.65
CA LEU A 81 3.49 13.11 9.28
C LEU A 81 4.89 12.49 9.22
N ARG A 82 5.20 11.63 10.19
CA ARG A 82 6.45 10.85 10.20
C ARG A 82 6.50 9.82 9.10
N GLN A 83 5.36 9.17 8.84
CA GLN A 83 5.24 8.12 7.85
C GLN A 83 4.82 8.67 6.50
N ARG A 84 5.14 7.92 5.46
CA ARG A 84 4.82 8.18 4.06
C ARG A 84 3.86 7.11 3.55
N ASP A 85 3.47 7.19 2.28
CA ASP A 85 2.58 6.21 1.64
C ASP A 85 1.26 6.05 2.42
N ILE A 86 0.63 7.19 2.70
CA ILE A 86 -0.61 7.28 3.47
C ILE A 86 -1.74 6.62 2.66
N LEU A 87 -2.56 5.81 3.35
CA LEU A 87 -3.75 5.22 2.77
C LEU A 87 -4.79 6.32 2.50
N ALA A 88 -5.25 6.41 1.26
CA ALA A 88 -6.24 7.39 0.85
C ALA A 88 -7.50 7.31 1.71
N GLY A 89 -7.99 8.46 2.18
CA GLY A 89 -9.20 8.56 3.01
C GLY A 89 -9.05 8.06 4.46
N SER A 90 -7.85 7.67 4.89
CA SER A 90 -7.62 7.17 6.26
C SER A 90 -7.36 8.27 7.31
N VAL A 91 -7.06 9.49 6.87
CA VAL A 91 -6.61 10.57 7.75
C VAL A 91 -7.79 11.20 8.50
N LYS A 92 -7.66 11.30 9.82
CA LYS A 92 -8.54 12.08 10.71
C LYS A 92 -7.69 12.93 11.64
N ALA A 93 -8.15 14.13 11.93
CA ALA A 93 -7.43 15.06 12.78
C ALA A 93 -8.33 15.51 13.95
N TYR A 94 -7.74 15.62 15.13
CA TYR A 94 -8.40 16.14 16.32
C TYR A 94 -7.55 17.23 16.97
N SER A 95 -8.19 18.10 17.74
CA SER A 95 -7.50 19.05 18.62
C SER A 95 -6.53 18.35 19.57
N ALA A 96 -5.58 19.10 20.15
CA ALA A 96 -4.54 18.55 21.02
C ALA A 96 -5.08 17.76 22.24
N ASP A 97 -6.28 18.09 22.69
CA ASP A 97 -7.01 17.45 23.78
C ASP A 97 -7.98 16.35 23.31
N GLY A 98 -8.09 16.10 22.00
CA GLY A 98 -8.99 15.12 21.40
C GLY A 98 -10.48 15.50 21.42
N SER A 99 -10.85 16.70 21.87
CA SER A 99 -12.26 17.07 22.08
C SER A 99 -13.01 17.48 20.80
N LYS A 100 -12.29 17.96 19.78
CA LYS A 100 -12.87 18.48 18.53
C LYS A 100 -12.19 17.86 17.32
N GLU A 101 -12.99 17.30 16.42
CA GLU A 101 -12.53 16.89 15.09
C GLU A 101 -12.21 18.14 14.24
N LEU A 102 -11.02 18.14 13.63
CA LEU A 102 -10.54 19.18 12.75
C LEU A 102 -10.79 18.77 11.30
N GLU A 103 -11.19 19.72 10.46
CA GLU A 103 -11.45 19.45 9.05
C GLU A 103 -10.13 19.20 8.30
N VAL A 104 -9.99 18.01 7.74
CA VAL A 104 -8.85 17.63 6.89
C VAL A 104 -9.10 18.16 5.47
N GLY A 105 -8.16 18.94 4.97
CA GLY A 105 -8.11 19.41 3.59
C GLY A 105 -7.38 18.42 2.69
N GLU A 106 -6.41 18.93 1.93
CA GLU A 106 -5.57 18.11 1.05
C GLU A 106 -4.58 17.25 1.85
N VAL A 107 -4.37 16.01 1.39
CA VAL A 107 -3.37 15.08 1.92
C VAL A 107 -2.47 14.64 0.78
N ASP A 108 -1.19 14.97 0.86
CA ASP A 108 -0.18 14.37 0.01
C ASP A 108 0.14 12.96 0.52
N LEU A 109 -0.41 11.96 -0.17
CA LEU A 109 -0.29 10.56 0.21
C LEU A 109 1.16 10.05 0.15
N GLN A 110 2.03 10.67 -0.66
CA GLN A 110 3.41 10.21 -0.83
C GLN A 110 4.32 10.83 0.23
N THR A 111 4.18 12.13 0.47
CA THR A 111 5.06 12.84 1.40
C THR A 111 4.56 12.83 2.84
N GLY A 112 3.26 12.57 3.06
CA GLY A 112 2.62 12.62 4.37
C GLY A 112 2.29 14.04 4.83
N LEU A 113 2.24 15.02 3.92
CA LEU A 113 1.85 16.38 4.23
C LEU A 113 0.32 16.51 4.26
N VAL A 114 -0.22 16.96 5.39
CA VAL A 114 -1.66 17.11 5.63
C VAL A 114 -2.00 18.58 5.84
N SER A 115 -3.00 19.08 5.13
CA SER A 115 -3.59 20.40 5.35
C SER A 115 -4.79 20.29 6.30
N LEU A 116 -4.83 21.13 7.33
CA LEU A 116 -5.93 21.23 8.28
C LEU A 116 -6.63 22.58 8.08
N LYS A 117 -7.91 22.54 7.71
CA LYS A 117 -8.67 23.78 7.48
C LYS A 117 -9.05 24.43 8.81
N GLY A 118 -8.76 25.73 8.91
CA GLY A 118 -9.11 26.54 10.08
C GLY A 118 -8.24 26.35 11.32
N ALA A 119 -7.23 25.47 11.27
CA ALA A 119 -6.20 25.37 12.30
C ALA A 119 -4.97 26.19 11.88
N THR A 120 -4.54 27.17 12.68
CA THR A 120 -3.47 28.11 12.28
C THR A 120 -2.20 27.97 13.13
N SER A 121 -2.23 27.27 14.26
CA SER A 121 -1.03 26.96 15.05
C SER A 121 -1.34 25.98 16.19
N GLY A 122 -0.32 25.32 16.74
CA GLY A 122 -0.43 24.50 17.95
C GLY A 122 -0.08 23.02 17.71
N LYS A 123 -0.81 22.12 18.36
CA LYS A 123 -0.69 20.67 18.18
C LYS A 123 -2.03 20.08 17.75
N ALA A 124 -1.97 19.03 16.94
CA ALA A 124 -3.12 18.23 16.56
C ALA A 124 -2.77 16.75 16.72
N ILE A 125 -3.79 15.94 17.01
CA ILE A 125 -3.69 14.49 17.01
C ILE A 125 -4.13 13.99 15.65
N ILE A 126 -3.23 13.34 14.91
CA ILE A 126 -3.52 12.82 13.57
C ILE A 126 -3.59 11.30 13.62
N TYR A 127 -4.76 10.77 13.32
CA TYR A 127 -5.00 9.35 13.05
C TYR A 127 -4.85 9.15 11.54
N TYR A 128 -4.13 8.12 11.15
CA TYR A 128 -3.95 7.78 9.75
C TYR A 128 -3.54 6.31 9.63
N SER A 129 -3.67 5.77 8.42
CA SER A 129 -3.08 4.50 8.05
C SER A 129 -2.02 4.70 6.97
N TYR A 130 -0.99 3.87 6.93
CA TYR A 130 0.03 3.93 5.90
C TYR A 130 0.41 2.53 5.43
N PHE A 131 0.87 2.41 4.19
CA PHE A 131 1.33 1.17 3.61
C PHE A 131 2.73 0.82 4.12
N LEU A 132 2.89 -0.42 4.58
CA LEU A 132 4.19 -1.01 4.84
C LEU A 132 4.88 -1.36 3.52
N PRO A 133 6.23 -1.30 3.47
CA PRO A 133 6.95 -1.72 2.27
C PRO A 133 6.79 -3.23 2.08
N HIS A 134 6.74 -3.69 0.83
CA HIS A 134 6.99 -5.09 0.51
C HIS A 134 8.45 -5.40 0.83
N GLN A 135 8.68 -6.49 1.57
CA GLN A 135 10.00 -6.90 2.04
C GLN A 135 10.44 -8.20 1.38
N GLY A 136 11.69 -8.20 0.92
CA GLY A 136 12.38 -9.42 0.51
C GLY A 136 11.89 -10.01 -0.80
N GLU A 137 11.30 -9.21 -1.71
CA GLU A 137 10.87 -9.72 -3.00
C GLU A 137 12.10 -10.13 -3.82
N ALA A 138 12.17 -11.42 -4.15
CA ALA A 138 13.36 -12.04 -4.68
C ALA A 138 13.16 -12.49 -6.14
N HIS A 139 14.14 -12.17 -6.99
CA HIS A 139 14.07 -12.41 -8.42
C HIS A 139 15.44 -12.74 -9.01
N TYR A 140 15.47 -13.35 -10.19
CA TYR A 140 16.69 -13.46 -10.98
C TYR A 140 16.75 -12.33 -12.00
N LEU A 141 17.90 -11.66 -12.10
CA LEU A 141 18.12 -10.61 -13.08
C LEU A 141 17.98 -11.16 -14.50
N GLU A 142 17.23 -10.45 -15.34
CA GLU A 142 17.11 -10.70 -16.78
C GLU A 142 18.47 -10.49 -17.49
N ALA A 143 18.54 -10.85 -18.76
CA ALA A 143 19.75 -10.70 -19.58
C ALA A 143 20.25 -9.25 -19.67
N ASP A 144 19.34 -8.28 -19.53
CA ASP A 144 19.63 -6.85 -19.54
C ASP A 144 19.99 -6.29 -18.14
N GLY A 145 20.03 -7.13 -17.10
CA GLY A 145 20.29 -6.71 -15.72
C GLY A 145 19.08 -6.05 -15.04
N SER A 146 17.87 -6.23 -15.60
CA SER A 146 16.62 -5.73 -15.03
C SER A 146 15.81 -6.81 -14.32
N VAL A 147 14.85 -6.38 -13.51
CA VAL A 147 13.82 -7.22 -12.90
C VAL A 147 12.50 -6.49 -12.95
N LYS A 148 11.40 -7.22 -13.19
CA LYS A 148 10.05 -6.69 -13.04
C LYS A 148 9.49 -7.05 -11.66
N LEU A 149 9.18 -6.04 -10.86
CA LEU A 149 8.58 -6.23 -9.54
C LEU A 149 7.11 -6.67 -9.67
N GLU A 150 6.66 -7.55 -8.79
CA GLU A 150 5.32 -8.16 -8.86
C GLU A 150 4.23 -7.15 -8.52
N HIS A 151 4.43 -6.34 -7.47
CA HIS A 151 3.41 -5.38 -7.02
C HIS A 151 3.59 -4.01 -7.68
N TRP A 152 2.68 -3.69 -8.60
CA TRP A 152 2.61 -2.42 -9.33
C TRP A 152 1.38 -1.59 -8.92
N PRO A 153 1.44 -0.25 -8.88
CA PRO A 153 2.57 0.62 -9.19
C PRO A 153 3.63 0.71 -8.09
N VAL A 154 4.90 0.56 -8.44
CA VAL A 154 6.02 0.79 -7.50
C VAL A 154 6.22 2.29 -7.38
N ARG A 155 6.05 2.82 -6.16
CA ARG A 155 6.22 4.26 -5.87
C ARG A 155 7.65 4.61 -5.49
N SER A 156 8.28 3.78 -4.65
CA SER A 156 9.68 3.99 -4.26
C SER A 156 10.37 2.67 -3.92
N VAL A 157 11.67 2.57 -4.23
CA VAL A 157 12.49 1.41 -3.87
C VAL A 157 13.33 1.77 -2.66
N LYS A 158 13.22 0.97 -1.59
CA LYS A 158 13.88 1.21 -0.30
C LYS A 158 15.27 0.59 -0.27
N SER A 159 15.40 -0.64 -0.76
CA SER A 159 16.66 -1.36 -0.77
C SER A 159 16.73 -2.33 -1.94
N VAL A 160 17.95 -2.58 -2.44
CA VAL A 160 18.24 -3.60 -3.44
C VAL A 160 19.51 -4.30 -3.01
N ALA A 161 19.48 -5.62 -2.92
CA ALA A 161 20.63 -6.43 -2.56
C ALA A 161 20.83 -7.56 -3.57
N LEU A 162 22.08 -7.79 -3.96
CA LEU A 162 22.51 -8.85 -4.86
C LEU A 162 23.07 -10.01 -4.05
N ALA A 163 22.70 -11.23 -4.42
CA ALA A 163 23.29 -12.43 -3.82
C ALA A 163 24.73 -12.62 -4.29
N GLN A 164 25.64 -12.82 -3.35
CA GLN A 164 27.05 -13.18 -3.56
C GLN A 164 27.36 -14.40 -2.69
N GLY A 165 27.23 -15.59 -3.28
CA GLY A 165 27.24 -16.85 -2.53
C GLY A 165 26.07 -16.86 -1.53
N ASP A 166 26.38 -17.10 -0.26
CA ASP A 166 25.37 -17.20 0.83
C ASP A 166 25.02 -15.84 1.46
N LYS A 167 25.49 -14.73 0.88
CA LYS A 167 25.31 -13.38 1.45
C LYS A 167 24.57 -12.47 0.50
N LEU A 168 23.78 -11.55 1.06
CA LEU A 168 23.20 -10.42 0.34
C LEU A 168 24.11 -9.21 0.50
N GLN A 169 24.51 -8.61 -0.62
CA GLN A 169 25.30 -7.38 -0.66
C GLN A 169 24.47 -6.24 -1.26
N PRO A 170 24.42 -5.05 -0.65
CA PRO A 170 23.73 -3.91 -1.23
C PRO A 170 24.20 -3.64 -2.66
N ALA A 171 23.26 -3.40 -3.58
CA ALA A 171 23.59 -3.01 -4.94
C ALA A 171 24.25 -1.62 -4.94
N ALA A 172 25.22 -1.41 -5.84
CA ALA A 172 25.94 -0.13 -5.93
C ALA A 172 25.02 1.02 -6.36
N SER A 173 24.11 0.74 -7.30
CA SER A 173 23.05 1.65 -7.69
C SER A 173 21.93 0.89 -8.41
N PHE A 174 20.75 1.50 -8.44
CA PHE A 174 19.58 0.96 -9.13
C PHE A 174 18.72 2.11 -9.66
N LYS A 175 17.91 1.81 -10.69
CA LYS A 175 16.98 2.78 -11.26
C LYS A 175 15.67 2.09 -11.61
N LEU A 176 14.58 2.58 -11.02
CA LEU A 176 13.24 2.19 -11.42
C LEU A 176 12.92 2.84 -12.78
N GLY A 177 12.74 2.00 -13.79
CA GLY A 177 12.35 2.40 -15.14
C GLY A 177 10.84 2.34 -15.35
N GLU A 178 10.42 2.55 -16.60
CA GLU A 178 9.02 2.48 -16.98
C GLU A 178 8.44 1.07 -16.80
N GLY A 179 7.16 0.98 -16.44
CA GLY A 179 6.44 -0.29 -16.29
C GLY A 179 6.90 -1.18 -15.13
N GLY A 180 7.64 -0.65 -14.16
CA GLY A 180 8.09 -1.38 -12.97
C GLY A 180 9.34 -2.23 -13.16
N LYS A 181 10.05 -2.02 -14.28
CA LYS A 181 11.36 -2.62 -14.48
C LYS A 181 12.42 -1.89 -13.65
N LEU A 182 12.94 -2.55 -12.63
CA LEU A 182 14.06 -2.08 -11.84
C LEU A 182 15.36 -2.54 -12.51
N ASN A 183 16.20 -1.59 -12.92
CA ASN A 183 17.53 -1.87 -13.46
C ASN A 183 18.54 -1.82 -12.32
N VAL A 184 19.36 -2.88 -12.17
CA VAL A 184 20.29 -3.03 -11.06
C VAL A 184 21.73 -3.01 -11.56
N SER A 185 22.48 -1.98 -11.18
CA SER A 185 23.85 -1.78 -11.66
C SER A 185 24.81 -2.74 -10.98
N GLY A 186 25.70 -3.34 -11.77
CA GLY A 186 26.70 -4.31 -11.29
C GLY A 186 26.16 -5.72 -11.07
N GLY A 187 24.85 -5.93 -11.28
CA GLY A 187 24.24 -7.25 -11.30
C GLY A 187 24.59 -8.02 -12.57
N LYS A 188 24.74 -9.35 -12.45
CA LYS A 188 24.94 -10.25 -13.59
C LYS A 188 23.64 -10.94 -13.98
N PRO A 189 23.40 -11.23 -15.28
CA PRO A 189 22.26 -12.05 -15.70
C PRO A 189 22.17 -13.35 -14.90
N GLY A 190 20.98 -13.70 -14.44
CA GLY A 190 20.73 -14.90 -13.63
C GLY A 190 21.22 -14.79 -12.17
N GLN A 191 21.73 -13.64 -11.73
CA GLN A 191 22.04 -13.42 -10.32
C GLN A 191 20.75 -13.14 -9.55
N LEU A 192 20.63 -13.71 -8.34
CA LEU A 192 19.52 -13.42 -7.44
C LEU A 192 19.65 -11.99 -6.91
N VAL A 193 18.56 -11.23 -7.02
CA VAL A 193 18.37 -9.91 -6.45
C VAL A 193 17.19 -9.96 -5.49
N VAL A 194 17.32 -9.24 -4.38
CA VAL A 194 16.28 -9.07 -3.35
C VAL A 194 15.98 -7.59 -3.24
N VAL A 195 14.70 -7.23 -3.26
CA VAL A 195 14.23 -5.85 -3.33
C VAL A 195 13.22 -5.57 -2.24
N ASP A 196 13.41 -4.48 -1.50
CA ASP A 196 12.39 -3.90 -0.63
C ASP A 196 11.86 -2.62 -1.26
N TYR A 197 10.54 -2.44 -1.32
CA TYR A 197 9.95 -1.28 -1.98
C TYR A 197 8.56 -0.92 -1.43
N HIS A 198 8.16 0.33 -1.63
CA HIS A 198 6.79 0.80 -1.42
C HIS A 198 6.07 0.88 -2.77
N GLY A 199 4.88 0.32 -2.85
CA GLY A 199 4.11 0.27 -4.09
C GLY A 199 2.76 -0.38 -3.90
N GLY A 200 2.00 -0.47 -4.98
CA GLY A 200 0.69 -1.09 -5.03
C GLY A 200 -0.45 -0.18 -4.57
N GLU A 201 -1.65 -0.47 -5.06
CA GLU A 201 -2.91 0.05 -4.49
C GLU A 201 -3.35 -0.79 -3.28
N ASN A 202 -2.71 -1.94 -3.08
CA ASN A 202 -3.01 -2.89 -2.02
C ASN A 202 -1.72 -3.35 -1.33
N GLY A 203 -1.85 -3.83 -0.09
CA GLY A 203 -0.75 -4.37 0.69
C GLY A 203 -1.04 -4.35 2.19
N LEU A 204 -0.02 -4.58 3.01
CA LEU A 204 -0.12 -4.41 4.45
C LEU A 204 -0.16 -2.94 4.82
N THR A 205 -1.06 -2.59 5.72
CA THR A 205 -1.21 -1.25 6.29
C THR A 205 -1.07 -1.29 7.79
N VAL A 206 -0.62 -0.19 8.37
CA VAL A 206 -0.63 0.01 9.82
C VAL A 206 -1.56 1.16 10.13
N SER A 207 -2.48 0.92 11.06
CA SER A 207 -3.26 1.95 11.70
C SER A 207 -3.05 1.89 13.21
N GLY A 208 -3.53 2.89 13.95
CA GLY A 208 -3.42 2.88 15.40
C GLY A 208 -4.49 3.69 16.10
N ARG A 209 -4.64 3.41 17.40
CA ARG A 209 -5.53 4.11 18.32
C ARG A 209 -4.87 4.26 19.69
N PHE A 210 -5.14 5.36 20.38
CA PHE A 210 -4.78 5.46 21.79
C PHE A 210 -5.71 4.59 22.64
N LEU A 211 -5.16 4.05 23.73
CA LEU A 211 -5.89 3.25 24.70
C LEU A 211 -5.84 3.89 26.07
N ASP A 212 -6.94 3.82 26.82
CA ASP A 212 -6.96 4.20 28.23
C ASP A 212 -6.36 3.12 29.15
N SER A 213 -6.43 3.32 30.47
CA SER A 213 -5.95 2.36 31.48
C SER A 213 -6.68 1.01 31.48
N LYS A 214 -7.87 0.93 30.87
CA LYS A 214 -8.68 -0.29 30.73
C LYS A 214 -8.50 -0.95 29.37
N LEU A 215 -7.61 -0.41 28.54
CA LEU A 215 -7.38 -0.81 27.15
C LEU A 215 -8.56 -0.49 26.22
N ASP A 216 -9.41 0.46 26.59
CA ASP A 216 -10.50 0.93 25.75
C ASP A 216 -9.99 2.02 24.79
N PRO A 217 -10.42 2.03 23.51
CA PRO A 217 -10.00 3.06 22.56
C PRO A 217 -10.48 4.45 22.96
N VAL A 218 -9.55 5.42 22.95
CA VAL A 218 -9.83 6.83 23.23
C VAL A 218 -9.25 7.75 22.17
N GLN A 219 -9.83 8.94 22.04
CA GLN A 219 -9.38 9.95 21.07
C GLN A 219 -8.24 10.82 21.61
N THR A 220 -8.07 10.86 22.94
CA THR A 220 -7.07 11.66 23.64
C THR A 220 -5.71 10.97 23.69
N VAL A 221 -4.65 11.75 23.85
CA VAL A 221 -3.28 11.22 23.93
C VAL A 221 -3.11 10.44 25.22
N THR A 222 -2.64 9.19 25.11
CA THR A 222 -2.23 8.36 26.24
C THR A 222 -0.84 7.77 25.99
N GLY A 223 -0.27 7.16 27.03
CA GLY A 223 1.00 6.43 26.93
C GLY A 223 0.89 5.06 26.26
N THR A 224 -0.29 4.66 25.77
CA THR A 224 -0.52 3.33 25.22
C THR A 224 -1.25 3.42 23.88
N LYS A 225 -0.75 2.68 22.88
CA LYS A 225 -1.36 2.55 21.56
C LYS A 225 -1.68 1.09 21.26
N LEU A 226 -2.83 0.85 20.65
CA LEU A 226 -3.09 -0.34 19.85
C LEU A 226 -2.73 -0.03 18.41
N LEU A 227 -1.80 -0.78 17.85
CA LEU A 227 -1.50 -0.78 16.43
C LEU A 227 -2.17 -1.99 15.80
N GLU A 228 -2.77 -1.79 14.64
CA GLU A 228 -3.37 -2.86 13.85
C GLU A 228 -2.63 -2.93 12.53
N VAL A 229 -1.95 -4.06 12.31
CA VAL A 229 -1.37 -4.40 11.01
C VAL A 229 -2.42 -5.18 10.24
N GLY A 230 -3.02 -4.55 9.25
CA GLY A 230 -4.13 -5.12 8.49
C GLY A 230 -3.90 -4.98 6.99
N GLU A 231 -4.53 -5.86 6.23
CA GLU A 231 -4.46 -5.87 4.79
C GLU A 231 -5.43 -4.89 4.14
N SER A 232 -4.93 -4.05 3.25
CA SER A 232 -5.76 -3.17 2.41
C SER A 232 -5.85 -3.73 1.00
N TYR A 233 -6.42 -4.92 0.82
CA TYR A 233 -6.84 -5.42 -0.50
C TYR A 233 -8.33 -5.13 -0.71
N ASN A 234 -8.73 -4.69 -1.90
CA ASN A 234 -10.14 -4.43 -2.28
C ASN A 234 -11.13 -5.46 -1.66
N GLY A 235 -11.75 -5.08 -0.55
CA GLY A 235 -12.57 -5.96 0.28
C GLY A 235 -12.47 -5.64 1.79
N PRO A 236 -13.27 -6.33 2.63
CA PRO A 236 -13.15 -6.20 4.09
C PRO A 236 -11.81 -6.77 4.58
N PHE A 237 -11.18 -6.12 5.57
CA PHE A 237 -10.03 -6.68 6.29
C PHE A 237 -10.37 -8.11 6.75
N ARG A 238 -9.64 -9.11 6.23
CA ARG A 238 -9.87 -10.50 6.63
C ARG A 238 -9.10 -10.89 7.88
N ALA A 239 -7.96 -10.25 8.12
CA ALA A 239 -7.17 -10.43 9.33
C ALA A 239 -6.45 -9.11 9.68
N SER A 240 -6.42 -8.80 10.98
CA SER A 240 -5.55 -7.78 11.54
C SER A 240 -4.71 -8.41 12.65
N LEU A 241 -3.43 -8.06 12.69
CA LEU A 241 -2.52 -8.45 13.76
C LEU A 241 -2.35 -7.27 14.71
N PRO A 242 -2.87 -7.37 15.95
CA PRO A 242 -2.75 -6.31 16.92
C PRO A 242 -1.36 -6.29 17.57
N LEU A 243 -0.85 -5.09 17.86
CA LEU A 243 0.36 -4.85 18.63
C LEU A 243 0.10 -3.72 19.64
N ILE A 244 0.24 -4.01 20.92
CA ILE A 244 0.22 -2.98 21.96
C ILE A 244 1.62 -2.37 22.07
N LYS A 245 1.70 -1.05 22.01
CA LYS A 245 2.92 -0.28 22.19
C LYS A 245 2.72 0.72 23.33
N VAL A 246 3.65 0.73 24.27
CA VAL A 246 3.69 1.67 25.40
C VAL A 246 4.75 2.75 25.09
N SER A 247 4.55 3.96 25.59
CA SER A 247 5.50 5.07 25.46
C SER A 247 6.87 4.64 25.97
N ASP A 248 7.90 4.97 25.18
CA ASP A 248 9.28 4.75 25.59
C ASP A 248 9.56 5.79 26.71
N GLU A 249 9.71 5.32 27.96
CA GLU A 249 10.09 6.17 29.12
C GLU A 249 11.48 6.80 28.96
#